data_AF-A0A8S3EID0-F1
#
_entry.id   AF-A0A8S3EID0-F1
#
_cell.length_a   1.000
_cell.length_b   1.000
_cell.length_c   1.000
_cell.angle_alpha   90.00
_cell.angle_beta   90.00
_cell.angle_gamma   90.00
#
_symmetry.space_group_name_H-M   'P 1'
#
loop_
_entity.id
_entity.type
_entity.pdbx_description
1 polymer ?
#
loop_
_entity_poly.entity_id
_entity_poly.type
_entity_poly.pdbx_seq_one_letter_code
_entity_poly.pdbx_strand_id
1 'polypeptide(L)'
;MVGYDPKKKDLTNNQILIASSVSSVIARFLLQPVDVIKIRFQLQIEPIRHATGSKYQTIFQTIRLIHHEEGLRAFWKGHLAAQFLSISYNSAQMYAFERLTKELGENFPTTVSSPIIKTLTHFFIGSIAASVAVCSCQPMDVLRTSLKAYIYASEK
;
A
#
# COMPACT_ATOMS: atom_id res chain seq x y z
N MET A 1 5.24 -10.85 -5.57
CA MET A 1 4.70 -11.08 -6.92
C MET A 1 5.18 -12.44 -7.36
N VAL A 2 4.29 -13.43 -7.39
CA VAL A 2 4.66 -14.78 -7.83
C VAL A 2 4.77 -14.71 -9.35
N GLY A 3 5.98 -14.91 -9.88
CA GLY A 3 6.21 -14.86 -11.33
C GLY A 3 5.27 -15.80 -12.06
N TYR A 4 4.79 -15.37 -13.22
CA TYR A 4 3.92 -16.16 -14.08
C TYR A 4 4.61 -17.48 -14.43
N ASP A 5 3.91 -18.57 -14.14
CA ASP A 5 4.35 -19.92 -14.44
C ASP A 5 3.27 -20.56 -15.33
N PRO A 6 3.55 -20.78 -16.62
CA PRO A 6 2.56 -21.31 -17.57
C PRO A 6 2.12 -22.75 -17.24
N LYS A 7 2.72 -23.40 -16.24
CA LYS A 7 2.33 -24.73 -15.75
C LYS A 7 1.31 -24.69 -14.61
N LYS A 8 1.03 -23.53 -14.01
CA LYS A 8 0.01 -23.39 -12.97
C LYS A 8 -1.35 -23.11 -13.61
N LYS A 9 -2.40 -23.69 -13.04
CA LYS A 9 -3.79 -23.42 -13.44
C LYS A 9 -4.04 -21.92 -13.35
N ASP A 10 -4.29 -21.28 -14.49
CA ASP A 10 -4.55 -19.84 -14.56
C ASP A 10 -5.74 -19.50 -13.67
N LEU A 11 -5.50 -18.64 -12.68
CA LEU A 11 -6.57 -18.13 -11.84
C LEU A 11 -7.44 -17.19 -12.67
N THR A 12 -8.75 -17.26 -12.46
CA THR A 12 -9.66 -16.30 -13.09
C THR A 12 -9.35 -14.90 -12.57
N ASN A 13 -9.44 -13.88 -13.43
CA ASN A 13 -9.18 -12.48 -13.05
C ASN A 13 -9.92 -12.09 -11.75
N ASN A 14 -11.15 -12.57 -11.56
CA ASN A 14 -11.94 -12.33 -10.34
C ASN A 14 -11.30 -12.94 -9.08
N GLN A 15 -10.73 -14.14 -9.17
CA GLN A 15 -10.06 -14.79 -8.05
C GLN A 15 -8.80 -14.05 -7.65
N ILE A 16 -8.04 -13.55 -8.64
CA ILE A 16 -6.84 -12.75 -8.42
C ILE A 16 -7.19 -11.44 -7.72
N LEU A 17 -8.24 -10.75 -8.18
CA LEU A 17 -8.72 -9.52 -7.56
C LEU A 17 -9.16 -9.72 -6.11
N ILE A 18 -9.92 -10.78 -5.84
CA ILE A 18 -10.39 -11.11 -4.48
C ILE A 18 -9.19 -11.46 -3.59
N ALA A 19 -8.28 -12.33 -4.05
CA ALA A 19 -7.11 -12.74 -3.28
C ALA A 19 -6.20 -11.55 -2.95
N SER A 20 -5.99 -10.66 -3.92
CA SER A 20 -5.20 -9.44 -3.76
C SER A 20 -5.84 -8.48 -2.77
N SER A 21 -7.17 -8.32 -2.85
CA SER A 21 -7.94 -7.46 -1.95
C SER A 21 -7.87 -7.97 -0.51
N VAL A 22 -8.13 -9.26 -0.28
CA VAL A 22 -8.08 -9.88 1.06
C VAL A 22 -6.69 -9.78 1.66
N SER A 23 -5.66 -10.08 0.88
CA SER A 23 -4.26 -9.92 1.30
C SER A 23 -3.97 -8.48 1.71
N SER A 24 -4.41 -7.50 0.93
CA SER A 24 -4.25 -6.08 1.25
C SER A 24 -5.03 -5.65 2.50
N VAL A 25 -6.19 -6.25 2.80
CA VAL A 25 -6.95 -5.99 4.04
C VAL A 25 -6.18 -6.46 5.26
N ILE A 26 -5.73 -7.70 5.24
CA ILE A 26 -5.01 -8.29 6.35
C ILE A 26 -3.69 -7.54 6.58
N ALA A 27 -2.93 -7.27 5.50
CA ALA A 27 -1.67 -6.54 5.58
C ALA A 27 -1.85 -5.15 6.21
N ARG A 28 -2.87 -4.40 5.78
CA ARG A 28 -3.14 -3.06 6.32
C ARG A 28 -3.65 -3.11 7.74
N PHE A 29 -4.48 -4.09 8.10
CA PHE A 29 -4.93 -4.25 9.48
C PHE A 29 -3.77 -4.45 10.45
N LEU A 30 -2.78 -5.27 10.07
CA LEU A 30 -1.57 -5.53 10.87
C LEU A 30 -0.60 -4.34 10.90
N LEU A 31 -0.47 -3.61 9.79
CA LEU A 31 0.45 -2.47 9.67
C LEU A 31 -0.11 -1.15 10.22
N GLN A 32 -1.43 -1.04 10.32
CA GLN A 32 -2.13 0.15 10.81
C GLN A 32 -1.53 0.76 12.10
N PRO A 33 -1.28 0.00 13.20
CA PRO A 33 -0.70 0.59 14.40
C PRO A 33 0.73 1.13 14.17
N VAL A 34 1.53 0.47 13.34
CA VAL A 34 2.88 0.91 12.99
C VAL A 34 2.83 2.20 12.17
N ASP A 35 1.90 2.31 11.24
CA ASP A 35 1.72 3.52 10.44
C ASP A 35 1.31 4.71 11.31
N VAL A 36 0.42 4.52 12.30
CA VAL A 36 0.05 5.58 13.24
C VAL A 36 1.26 6.06 14.06
N ILE A 37 2.09 5.12 14.55
CA ILE A 37 3.31 5.48 15.28
C ILE A 37 4.24 6.29 14.37
N LYS A 38 4.48 5.84 13.14
CA LYS A 38 5.33 6.55 12.17
C LYS A 38 4.81 7.96 11.89
N ILE A 39 3.52 8.13 11.65
CA ILE A 39 2.90 9.43 11.38
C ILE A 39 3.09 10.37 12.59
N ARG A 40 2.93 9.88 13.83
CA ARG A 40 3.14 10.69 15.04
C ARG A 40 4.59 11.14 15.20
N PHE A 41 5.55 10.26 14.90
CA PHE A 41 6.96 10.62 14.88
C PHE A 41 7.28 11.63 13.77
N GLN A 42 6.72 11.48 12.57
CA GLN A 42 6.93 12.41 11.45
C GLN A 42 6.28 13.78 11.66
N LEU A 43 5.13 13.84 12.35
CA LEU A 43 4.45 15.08 12.69
C LEU A 43 5.10 15.80 13.88
N GLN A 44 6.00 15.15 14.61
CA GLN A 44 6.73 15.80 15.69
C GLN A 44 7.72 16.79 15.08
N ILE A 45 7.51 18.08 15.35
CA ILE A 45 8.37 19.18 14.89
C ILE A 45 9.64 19.28 15.75
N GLU A 46 9.61 18.78 16.98
CA GLU A 46 10.73 18.85 17.92
C GLU A 46 11.89 17.92 17.53
N PRO A 47 13.15 18.41 17.56
CA PRO A 47 14.31 17.62 17.17
C PRO A 47 14.55 16.46 18.15
N ILE A 48 14.57 15.24 17.61
CA ILE A 48 14.79 13.96 18.33
C ILE A 48 16.07 13.98 19.17
N ARG A 49 17.05 14.83 18.83
CA ARG A 49 18.42 14.80 19.38
C ARG A 49 18.71 15.81 20.50
N HIS A 50 17.88 16.83 20.73
CA HIS A 50 18.28 17.94 21.62
C HIS A 50 17.21 18.63 22.48
N ALA A 51 15.97 18.16 22.55
CA ALA A 51 14.98 18.78 23.44
C ALA A 51 14.76 17.94 24.70
N THR A 52 15.06 18.50 25.86
CA THR A 52 14.65 18.06 27.21
C THR A 52 13.12 18.12 27.41
N GLY A 53 12.34 17.81 26.38
CA GLY A 53 10.87 17.91 26.32
C GLY A 53 10.19 17.18 25.15
N SER A 54 10.92 16.43 24.31
CA SER A 54 10.35 15.72 23.15
C SER A 54 9.25 14.73 23.55
N LYS A 55 8.01 14.93 23.06
CA LYS A 55 6.84 14.09 23.42
C LYS A 55 7.00 12.61 23.05
N TYR A 56 7.65 12.29 21.93
CA TYR A 56 7.88 10.91 21.48
C TYR A 56 9.39 10.62 21.36
N GLN A 57 9.94 9.76 22.24
CA GLN A 57 11.38 9.40 22.21
C GLN A 57 11.63 7.96 21.77
N THR A 58 10.80 7.01 22.22
CA THR A 58 10.91 5.59 21.87
C THR A 58 9.57 5.03 21.42
N ILE A 59 9.60 4.01 20.55
CA ILE A 59 8.38 3.36 20.01
C ILE A 59 7.49 2.85 21.15
N PHE A 60 8.08 2.17 22.15
CA PHE A 60 7.33 1.61 23.28
C PHE A 60 6.70 2.69 24.18
N GLN A 61 7.42 3.79 24.43
CA GLN A 61 6.87 4.93 25.16
C GLN A 61 5.72 5.58 24.39
N THR A 62 5.88 5.77 23.07
CA THR A 62 4.84 6.33 22.20
C THR A 62 3.58 5.48 22.21
N ILE A 63 3.71 4.15 22.12
CA ILE A 63 2.55 3.22 22.19
C ILE A 63 1.83 3.38 23.54
N ARG A 64 2.57 3.38 24.65
CA ARG A 64 1.99 3.54 25.99
C ARG A 64 1.32 4.89 26.17
N LEU A 65 1.91 5.95 25.65
CA LEU A 65 1.39 7.31 25.71
C LEU A 65 0.10 7.45 24.91
N ILE A 66 0.07 6.97 23.66
CA ILE A 66 -1.13 6.97 22.82
C ILE A 66 -2.26 6.17 23.48
N HIS A 67 -1.94 4.99 24.03
CA HIS A 67 -2.91 4.16 24.73
C HIS A 67 -3.51 4.88 25.96
N HIS A 68 -2.70 5.64 26.70
CA HIS A 68 -3.15 6.35 27.90
C HIS A 68 -3.90 7.65 27.58
N GLU A 69 -3.46 8.43 26.59
CA GLU A 69 -4.05 9.73 26.25
C GLU A 69 -5.31 9.62 25.38
N GLU A 70 -5.30 8.76 24.36
CA GLU A 70 -6.36 8.70 23.33
C GLU A 70 -7.08 7.34 23.28
N GLY A 71 -6.55 6.32 23.97
CA GLY A 71 -7.10 4.97 24.03
C GLY A 71 -6.78 4.09 22.81
N LEU A 72 -7.21 2.83 22.87
CA LEU A 72 -6.95 1.82 21.82
C LEU A 72 -7.54 2.21 20.45
N ARG A 73 -8.64 2.96 20.41
CA ARG A 73 -9.29 3.36 19.15
C ARG A 73 -8.45 4.34 18.34
N ALA A 74 -7.50 5.04 18.96
CA ALA A 74 -6.61 5.98 18.29
C ALA A 74 -5.76 5.32 17.20
N PHE A 75 -5.37 4.06 17.38
CA PHE A 75 -4.57 3.31 16.40
C PHE A 75 -5.33 3.00 15.10
N TRP A 76 -6.67 2.90 15.14
CA TRP A 76 -7.49 2.63 13.94
C TRP A 76 -8.17 3.88 13.38
N LYS A 77 -7.87 5.08 13.91
CA LYS A 77 -8.47 6.32 13.43
C LYS A 77 -8.05 6.59 11.98
N GLY A 78 -9.03 6.64 11.07
CA GLY A 78 -8.78 6.85 9.63
C GLY A 78 -8.36 5.61 8.84
N HIS A 79 -8.40 4.41 9.45
CA HIS A 79 -8.05 3.12 8.82
C HIS A 79 -8.91 2.85 7.58
N LEU A 80 -10.24 3.03 7.65
CA LEU A 80 -11.16 2.71 6.55
C LEU A 80 -10.75 3.38 5.23
N ALA A 81 -10.51 4.69 5.24
CA ALA A 81 -10.15 5.39 4.02
C ALA A 81 -8.75 4.99 3.52
N ALA A 82 -7.83 4.54 4.39
CA ALA A 82 -6.52 4.03 3.97
C ALA A 82 -6.62 2.61 3.42
N GLN A 83 -7.56 1.84 3.97
CA GLN A 83 -7.88 0.49 3.56
C GLN A 83 -8.45 0.46 2.14
N PHE A 84 -9.45 1.30 1.86
CA PHE A 84 -10.03 1.44 0.52
C PHE A 84 -8.98 1.79 -0.52
N LEU A 85 -8.14 2.78 -0.22
CA LEU A 85 -7.05 3.19 -1.09
C LEU A 85 -6.08 2.04 -1.40
N SER A 86 -5.71 1.28 -0.36
CA SER A 86 -4.83 0.13 -0.50
C SER A 86 -5.42 -0.93 -1.41
N ILE A 87 -6.70 -1.24 -1.21
CA ILE A 87 -7.39 -2.28 -1.98
C ILE A 87 -7.45 -1.86 -3.45
N SER A 88 -7.84 -0.62 -3.74
CA SER A 88 -7.91 -0.11 -5.12
C SER A 88 -6.55 -0.17 -5.80
N TYR A 89 -5.50 0.30 -5.14
CA TYR A 89 -4.14 0.29 -5.67
C TYR A 89 -3.63 -1.13 -5.95
N ASN A 90 -3.70 -2.02 -4.96
CA ASN A 90 -3.19 -3.39 -5.11
C ASN A 90 -4.00 -4.19 -6.14
N SER A 91 -5.30 -3.95 -6.23
CA SER A 91 -6.18 -4.60 -7.21
C SER A 91 -5.87 -4.14 -8.63
N ALA A 92 -5.74 -2.83 -8.85
CA ALA A 92 -5.39 -2.26 -10.15
C ALA A 92 -3.99 -2.72 -10.60
N GLN A 93 -3.01 -2.72 -9.68
CA GLN A 93 -1.65 -3.18 -9.97
C GLN A 93 -1.63 -4.66 -10.35
N MET A 94 -2.31 -5.52 -9.58
CA MET A 94 -2.34 -6.95 -9.86
C MET A 94 -3.07 -7.26 -11.17
N TYR A 95 -4.18 -6.57 -11.45
CA TYR A 95 -4.91 -6.71 -12.70
C TYR A 95 -4.04 -6.32 -13.92
N ALA A 96 -3.38 -5.16 -13.85
CA ALA A 96 -2.50 -4.70 -14.92
C ALA A 96 -1.32 -5.66 -15.11
N PHE A 97 -0.72 -6.14 -14.02
CA PHE A 97 0.38 -7.10 -14.07
C PHE A 97 -0.03 -8.42 -14.75
N GLU A 98 -1.17 -8.98 -14.36
CA GLU A 98 -1.71 -10.22 -14.92
C GLU A 98 -1.99 -10.06 -16.42
N ARG A 99 -2.63 -8.95 -16.81
CA ARG A 99 -2.97 -8.68 -18.22
C ARG A 99 -1.72 -8.54 -19.08
N LEU A 100 -0.73 -7.77 -18.63
CA LEU A 100 0.52 -7.56 -19.34
C LEU A 100 1.35 -8.86 -19.44
N THR A 101 1.31 -9.68 -18.40
CA THR A 101 2.08 -10.92 -18.40
C THR A 101 1.46 -12.00 -19.29
N LYS A 102 0.12 -12.07 -19.36
CA LYS A 102 -0.59 -12.95 -20.30
C LYS A 102 -0.32 -12.58 -21.77
N GLU A 103 -0.50 -11.31 -22.12
CA GLU A 103 -0.22 -10.81 -23.48
C GLU A 103 1.23 -11.08 -23.90
N LEU A 104 2.20 -10.94 -22.98
CA LEU A 104 3.59 -11.22 -23.30
C LEU A 104 3.89 -12.72 -23.43
N GLY A 105 3.25 -13.55 -22.61
CA GLY A 105 3.39 -15.01 -22.66
C GLY A 105 2.86 -15.63 -23.95
N GLU A 106 1.79 -15.06 -24.52
CA GLU A 106 1.22 -15.50 -25.79
C GLU A 106 2.04 -15.03 -27.00
N ASN A 107 2.54 -13.80 -27.00
CA ASN A 107 3.25 -13.21 -28.13
C ASN A 107 4.74 -13.58 -28.21
N PHE A 108 5.39 -13.91 -27.08
CA PHE A 108 6.84 -14.20 -27.02
C PHE A 108 7.18 -15.44 -26.18
N PRO A 109 6.81 -16.65 -26.62
CA PRO A 109 7.09 -17.89 -25.89
C PRO A 109 8.59 -18.20 -25.73
N THR A 110 9.44 -17.69 -26.65
CA THR A 110 10.90 -17.94 -26.69
C THR A 110 11.72 -17.03 -25.75
N THR A 111 11.21 -15.87 -25.33
CA THR A 111 11.89 -14.93 -24.41
C THR A 111 12.03 -15.49 -22.99
N VAL A 112 11.26 -16.53 -22.65
CA VAL A 112 11.18 -17.12 -21.30
C VAL A 112 12.22 -18.24 -21.07
N SER A 113 13.05 -18.57 -22.06
CA SER A 113 14.02 -19.68 -21.94
C SER A 113 15.22 -19.39 -21.01
N SER A 114 15.53 -18.11 -20.75
CA SER A 114 16.64 -17.70 -19.87
C SER A 114 16.13 -17.09 -18.56
N PRO A 115 16.62 -17.53 -17.39
CA PRO A 115 16.12 -17.07 -16.09
C PRO A 115 16.33 -15.57 -15.83
N ILE A 116 17.42 -15.00 -16.36
CA ILE A 116 17.72 -13.57 -16.23
C ILE A 116 16.70 -12.71 -17.00
N ILE A 117 16.35 -13.12 -18.22
CA ILE A 117 15.44 -12.36 -19.10
C ILE A 117 14.04 -12.41 -18.51
N LYS A 118 13.58 -13.57 -18.03
CA LYS A 118 12.30 -13.70 -17.31
C LYS A 118 12.20 -12.73 -16.12
N THR A 119 13.26 -12.62 -15.34
CA THR A 119 13.29 -11.73 -14.16
C THR A 119 13.23 -10.26 -14.55
N LEU A 120 14.03 -9.84 -15.54
CA LEU A 120 14.01 -8.48 -16.07
C LEU A 120 12.66 -8.12 -16.70
N THR A 121 12.08 -9.04 -17.46
CA THR A 121 10.76 -8.87 -18.06
C THR A 121 9.68 -8.66 -17.00
N HIS A 122 9.62 -9.50 -15.95
CA HIS A 122 8.66 -9.28 -14.86
C HIS A 122 8.92 -8.00 -14.08
N PHE A 123 10.17 -7.55 -13.99
CA PHE A 123 10.52 -6.26 -13.37
C PHE A 123 9.93 -5.09 -14.16
N PHE A 124 10.11 -5.04 -15.48
CA PHE A 124 9.55 -3.99 -16.32
C PHE A 124 8.02 -4.03 -16.37
N ILE A 125 7.43 -5.22 -16.49
CA ILE A 125 5.96 -5.38 -16.42
C ILE A 125 5.43 -4.89 -15.07
N GLY A 126 6.10 -5.25 -13.97
CA GLY A 126 5.75 -4.80 -12.64
C GLY A 126 5.79 -3.27 -12.50
N SER A 127 6.82 -2.64 -13.07
CA SER A 127 6.96 -1.18 -13.10
C SER A 127 5.84 -0.51 -13.89
N ILE A 128 5.57 -0.97 -15.11
CA ILE A 128 4.50 -0.43 -15.96
C ILE A 128 3.13 -0.63 -15.31
N ALA A 129 2.86 -1.82 -14.78
CA ALA A 129 1.63 -2.12 -14.05
C ALA A 129 1.45 -1.20 -12.84
N ALA A 130 2.52 -0.94 -12.08
CA ALA A 130 2.50 -0.01 -10.97
C ALA A 130 2.21 1.42 -11.44
N SER A 131 2.86 1.90 -12.49
CA SER A 131 2.62 3.24 -13.04
C SER A 131 1.17 3.43 -13.50
N VAL A 132 0.59 2.45 -14.21
CA VAL A 132 -0.81 2.50 -14.65
C VAL A 132 -1.77 2.51 -13.44
N ALA A 133 -1.49 1.69 -12.43
CA ALA A 133 -2.28 1.66 -11.20
C ALA A 133 -2.21 3.01 -10.46
N VAL A 134 -1.02 3.61 -10.36
CA VAL A 134 -0.79 4.93 -9.76
C VAL A 134 -1.57 5.99 -10.53
N CYS A 135 -1.43 6.09 -11.85
CA CYS A 135 -2.15 7.08 -12.66
C CYS A 135 -3.68 6.98 -12.49
N SER A 136 -4.20 5.77 -12.34
CA SER A 136 -5.64 5.54 -12.15
C SER A 136 -6.12 5.88 -10.74
N CYS A 137 -5.29 5.66 -9.71
CA CYS A 137 -5.68 5.81 -8.30
C CYS A 137 -5.29 7.16 -7.68
N GLN A 138 -4.25 7.84 -8.21
CA GLN A 138 -3.80 9.16 -7.78
C GLN A 138 -4.90 10.22 -7.68
N PRO A 139 -5.86 10.34 -8.63
CA PRO A 139 -6.94 11.32 -8.46
C PRO A 139 -7.77 11.05 -7.18
N MET A 140 -7.97 9.77 -6.81
CA MET A 140 -8.66 9.43 -5.56
C MET A 140 -7.81 9.76 -4.32
N ASP A 141 -6.49 9.63 -4.40
CA ASP A 141 -5.57 10.03 -3.33
C ASP A 141 -5.71 11.53 -3.03
N VAL A 142 -5.69 12.35 -4.09
CA VAL A 142 -5.79 13.81 -4.01
C VAL A 142 -7.15 14.25 -3.48
N LEU A 143 -8.24 13.61 -3.92
CA LEU A 143 -9.58 13.88 -3.39
C LEU A 143 -9.67 13.59 -1.89
N ARG A 144 -9.06 12.49 -1.43
CA ARG A 144 -9.06 12.14 -0.01
C ARG A 144 -8.27 13.14 0.84
N THR A 145 -7.10 13.58 0.37
CA THR A 145 -6.28 14.54 1.12
C THR A 145 -6.91 15.93 1.15
N SER A 146 -7.50 16.37 0.03
CA SER A 146 -8.24 17.63 -0.05
C SER A 146 -9.49 17.65 0.81
N LEU A 147 -10.28 16.56 0.84
CA LEU A 147 -11.45 16.44 1.74
C LEU A 147 -11.05 16.52 3.22
N LYS A 148 -9.99 15.82 3.63
CA LYS A 148 -9.47 15.91 5.00
C LYS A 148 -9.02 17.32 5.33
N ALA A 149 -8.25 17.95 4.44
CA ALA A 149 -7.79 19.32 4.63
C ALA A 149 -8.95 20.31 4.77
N TYR A 150 -10.01 20.15 3.96
CA TYR A 150 -11.21 20.99 4.02
C TYR A 150 -11.95 20.83 5.35
N ILE A 151 -12.14 19.59 5.83
CA ILE A 151 -12.80 19.33 7.12
C ILE A 151 -12.02 19.99 8.26
N TYR A 152 -10.69 19.83 8.29
CA TYR A 152 -9.83 20.47 9.30
C TYR A 152 -9.84 22.00 9.26
N ALA A 153 -10.04 22.58 8.08
CA ALA A 153 -10.15 24.03 7.93
C ALA A 153 -11.51 24.58 8.40
N SER A 154 -12.58 23.78 8.33
CA SER A 154 -13.93 24.19 8.76
C SER A 154 -14.18 24.05 10.27
N GLU A 155 -13.34 23.29 10.97
CA GLU A 155 -13.44 23.04 12.43
C GLU A 155 -12.65 24.08 13.25
N LYS A 156 -12.06 25.09 12.60
CA LYS A 156 -11.42 26.27 13.20
C LYS A 156 -12.28 27.50 12.99
#